data_AF-A0A6A4YZG9-F1
#
_entry.id   AF-A0A6A4YZG9-F1
#
_cell.length_a   1.000
_cell.length_b   1.000
_cell.length_c   1.000
_cell.angle_alpha   90.00
_cell.angle_beta   90.00
_cell.angle_gamma   90.00
#
_symmetry.space_group_name_H-M   'P 1'
#
loop_
_entity.id
_entity.type
_entity.pdbx_description
1 polymer ?
#
loop_
_entity_poly.entity_id
_entity_poly.type
_entity_poly.pdbx_seq_one_letter_code
_entity_poly.pdbx_strand_id
1 'polypeptide(L)'
;MDATAEKGPWKVSLEASVYQSILKHCSNRHLRQYLYLANNTKASVHPFDNHPHVVEMLRLRQEQAHLLGFPTYADLCVADKMAPSVDAVTALLEELRVQCFPIAQAERRQLETYAAAHNHPLPLEPWDISYW
;
A
#
# COMPACT_ATOMS: atom_id res chain seq x y z
N MET A 1 -14.19 27.70 24.34
CA MET A 1 -14.69 26.32 24.54
C MET A 1 -13.56 25.41 24.17
N ASP A 2 -13.06 24.63 25.12
CA ASP A 2 -11.94 23.72 24.89
C ASP A 2 -12.41 22.50 24.10
N ALA A 3 -11.58 22.05 23.18
CA ALA A 3 -11.89 20.87 22.38
C ALA A 3 -11.85 19.61 23.26
N THR A 4 -12.88 18.77 23.16
CA THR A 4 -12.90 17.43 23.77
C THR A 4 -13.06 16.36 22.70
N ALA A 5 -12.84 15.10 23.05
CA ALA A 5 -13.01 13.97 22.14
C ALA A 5 -14.45 13.89 21.58
N GLU A 6 -15.45 14.35 22.33
CA GLU A 6 -16.87 14.31 21.96
C GLU A 6 -17.35 15.58 21.23
N LYS A 7 -16.74 16.74 21.53
CA LYS A 7 -17.25 18.04 21.08
C LYS A 7 -16.42 18.70 19.97
N GLY A 8 -15.19 18.23 19.74
CA GLY A 8 -14.30 18.79 18.73
C GLY A 8 -13.89 20.23 19.00
N PRO A 9 -13.19 20.89 18.05
CA PRO A 9 -12.82 20.36 16.72
C PRO A 9 -11.78 19.23 16.79
N TRP A 10 -11.85 18.31 15.83
CA TRP A 10 -10.87 17.24 15.66
C TRP A 10 -9.91 17.57 14.52
N LYS A 11 -8.62 17.26 14.72
CA LYS A 11 -7.62 17.28 13.66
C LYS A 11 -7.24 15.84 13.32
N VAL A 12 -7.47 15.47 12.06
CA VAL A 12 -7.11 14.16 11.53
C VAL A 12 -5.75 14.26 10.83
N SER A 13 -4.81 13.41 11.20
CA SER A 13 -3.52 13.26 10.53
C SER A 13 -3.47 11.97 9.71
N LEU A 14 -2.44 11.83 8.88
CA LEU A 14 -2.12 10.61 8.15
C LEU A 14 -1.17 9.69 8.94
N GLU A 15 -1.05 9.89 10.25
CA GLU A 15 -0.31 8.95 11.09
C GLU A 15 -1.02 7.59 11.09
N ALA A 16 -0.25 6.51 11.06
CA ALA A 16 -0.76 5.17 10.79
C ALA A 16 -1.93 4.77 11.71
N SER A 17 -1.82 5.06 13.01
CA SER A 17 -2.88 4.77 13.98
C SER A 17 -4.19 5.50 13.65
N VAL A 18 -4.13 6.82 13.41
CA VAL A 18 -5.31 7.64 13.08
C VAL A 18 -5.91 7.22 11.75
N TYR A 19 -5.08 7.07 10.72
CA TYR A 19 -5.50 6.70 9.37
C TYR A 19 -6.19 5.32 9.35
N GLN A 20 -5.57 4.31 9.98
CA GLN A 20 -6.12 2.96 10.02
C GLN A 20 -7.42 2.91 10.82
N SER A 21 -7.51 3.62 11.95
CA SER A 21 -8.75 3.70 12.73
C SER A 21 -9.90 4.31 11.91
N ILE A 22 -9.63 5.35 11.11
CA ILE A 22 -10.68 5.95 10.27
C ILE A 22 -11.10 5.01 9.14
N LEU A 23 -10.16 4.38 8.43
CA LEU A 23 -10.51 3.43 7.37
C LEU A 23 -11.30 2.22 7.89
N LYS A 24 -11.04 1.78 9.12
CA LYS A 24 -11.69 0.62 9.72
C LYS A 24 -13.07 0.94 10.32
N HIS A 25 -13.23 2.10 10.94
CA HIS A 25 -14.40 2.36 11.79
C HIS A 25 -15.29 3.51 11.34
N CYS A 26 -14.81 4.39 10.45
CA CYS A 26 -15.61 5.53 10.03
C CYS A 26 -16.64 5.11 8.97
N SER A 27 -17.92 5.24 9.31
CA SER A 27 -19.03 4.99 8.39
C SER A 27 -19.11 6.00 7.24
N ASN A 28 -18.49 7.17 7.37
CA ASN A 28 -18.43 8.16 6.30
C ASN A 28 -17.46 7.72 5.20
N ARG A 29 -18.00 7.10 4.15
CA ARG A 29 -17.25 6.63 2.98
C ARG A 29 -16.43 7.72 2.30
N HIS A 30 -16.98 8.94 2.18
CA HIS A 30 -16.27 10.05 1.55
C HIS A 30 -15.01 10.44 2.35
N LEU A 31 -15.09 10.43 3.68
CA LEU A 31 -13.91 10.67 4.53
C LEU A 31 -12.86 9.57 4.36
N ARG A 32 -13.27 8.29 4.31
CA ARG A 32 -12.35 7.17 4.04
C ARG A 32 -11.65 7.34 2.69
N GLN A 33 -12.42 7.64 1.64
CA GLN A 33 -11.88 7.90 0.30
C GLN A 33 -10.88 9.06 0.29
N TYR A 34 -11.25 10.20 0.89
CA TYR A 34 -10.40 11.37 0.94
C TYR A 34 -9.05 11.08 1.63
N LEU A 35 -9.08 10.43 2.80
CA LEU A 35 -7.87 10.07 3.52
C LEU A 35 -7.06 9.01 2.81
N TYR A 36 -7.71 8.00 2.23
CA TYR A 36 -7.02 6.97 1.43
C TYR A 36 -6.23 7.62 0.29
N LEU A 37 -6.88 8.49 -0.50
CA LEU A 37 -6.21 9.17 -1.59
C LEU A 37 -5.09 10.08 -1.08
N ALA A 38 -5.33 10.90 -0.04
CA ALA A 38 -4.31 11.76 0.55
C ALA A 38 -3.09 10.98 1.09
N ASN A 39 -3.31 9.79 1.65
CA ASN A 39 -2.22 8.93 2.12
C ASN A 39 -1.44 8.29 0.97
N ASN A 40 -2.12 7.86 -0.10
CA ASN A 40 -1.49 7.23 -1.26
C ASN A 40 -0.81 8.22 -2.21
N THR A 41 -1.20 9.50 -2.21
CA THR A 41 -0.54 10.58 -2.96
C THR A 41 0.43 11.40 -2.12
N LYS A 42 0.76 10.93 -0.91
CA LYS A 42 1.74 11.57 -0.05
C LYS A 42 3.10 11.59 -0.76
N ALA A 43 3.73 12.77 -0.78
CA ALA A 43 5.00 13.00 -1.45
C ALA A 43 4.98 12.71 -2.97
N SER A 44 3.82 12.85 -3.63
CA SER A 44 3.68 12.69 -5.08
C SER A 44 3.43 14.01 -5.84
N VAL A 45 3.49 15.15 -5.15
CA VAL A 45 3.20 16.48 -5.72
C VAL A 45 4.14 17.55 -5.14
N HIS A 46 4.40 18.58 -5.93
CA HIS A 46 5.24 19.72 -5.53
C HIS A 46 4.72 20.39 -4.24
N PRO A 47 5.59 20.82 -3.30
CA PRO A 47 7.06 20.79 -3.34
C PRO A 47 7.69 19.50 -2.78
N PHE A 48 6.88 18.51 -2.39
CA PHE A 48 7.34 17.31 -1.69
C PHE A 48 7.39 16.08 -2.60
N ASP A 49 7.43 16.27 -3.91
CA ASP A 49 7.43 15.17 -4.88
C ASP A 49 8.74 14.37 -4.79
N ASN A 50 8.63 13.08 -4.48
CA ASN A 50 9.77 12.17 -4.37
C ASN A 50 10.07 11.40 -5.65
N HIS A 51 9.25 11.50 -6.71
CA HIS A 51 9.45 10.77 -7.95
C HIS A 51 10.85 11.01 -8.57
N PRO A 52 11.35 12.26 -8.68
CA PRO A 52 12.67 12.51 -9.23
C PRO A 52 13.80 11.84 -8.42
N HIS A 53 13.66 11.81 -7.09
CA HIS A 53 14.62 11.16 -6.21
C HIS A 53 14.62 9.65 -6.37
N VAL A 54 13.45 9.03 -6.53
CA VAL A 54 13.34 7.57 -6.79
C VAL A 54 14.00 7.22 -8.11
N VAL A 55 13.75 7.99 -9.18
CA VAL A 55 14.37 7.77 -10.50
C VAL A 55 15.90 7.86 -10.41
N GLU A 56 16.42 8.90 -9.76
CA GLU A 56 17.86 9.05 -9.59
C GLU A 56 18.47 7.93 -8.74
N MET A 57 17.77 7.51 -7.67
CA MET A 57 18.20 6.38 -6.85
C MET A 57 18.28 5.08 -7.64
N LEU A 58 17.33 4.81 -8.54
CA LEU A 58 17.36 3.65 -9.42
C LEU A 58 18.53 3.72 -10.41
N ARG A 59 18.79 4.89 -10.99
CA ARG A 59 19.94 5.11 -11.88
C ARG A 59 21.26 4.84 -11.16
N LEU A 60 21.45 5.42 -9.98
CA LEU A 60 22.66 5.25 -9.17
C LEU A 60 22.84 3.80 -8.70
N ARG A 61 21.76 3.11 -8.33
CA ARG A 61 21.80 1.69 -7.98
C ARG A 61 22.22 0.80 -9.15
N GLN A 62 21.74 1.09 -10.36
CA GLN A 62 22.16 0.37 -11.56
C GLN A 62 23.65 0.61 -11.86
N GLU A 63 24.11 1.86 -11.76
CA GLU A 63 25.53 2.22 -11.93
C GLU A 63 26.41 1.50 -10.89
N GLN A 64 26.00 1.50 -9.62
CA GLN A 64 26.68 0.78 -8.55
C GLN A 64 26.82 -0.73 -8.85
N ALA A 65 25.76 -1.37 -9.33
CA ALA A 65 25.79 -2.79 -9.67
C ALA A 65 26.82 -3.08 -10.77
N HIS A 66 26.80 -2.30 -11.86
CA HIS A 66 27.74 -2.46 -12.96
C HIS A 66 29.19 -2.26 -12.53
N LEU A 67 29.47 -1.23 -11.71
CA LEU A 67 30.83 -0.98 -11.20
C LEU A 67 31.38 -2.14 -10.36
N LEU A 68 30.49 -2.88 -9.68
CA LEU A 68 30.84 -4.04 -8.88
C LEU A 68 30.78 -5.36 -9.67
N GLY A 69 30.54 -5.30 -10.99
CA GLY A 69 30.52 -6.47 -11.87
C GLY A 69 29.20 -7.26 -11.86
N PHE A 70 28.11 -6.69 -11.34
CA PHE A 70 26.78 -7.30 -11.31
C PHE A 70 25.89 -6.77 -12.45
N PRO A 71 25.00 -7.61 -13.04
CA PRO A 71 24.08 -7.17 -14.09
C PRO A 71 23.02 -6.19 -13.62
N THR A 72 22.47 -6.40 -12.42
CA THR A 72 21.45 -5.52 -11.83
C THR A 72 21.72 -5.28 -10.35
N TYR A 73 21.09 -4.24 -9.79
CA TYR A 73 21.13 -4.01 -8.35
C TYR A 73 20.49 -5.17 -7.57
N ALA A 74 19.53 -5.88 -8.14
CA ALA A 74 18.92 -7.05 -7.49
C ALA A 74 19.95 -8.19 -7.34
N ASP A 75 20.77 -8.45 -8.37
CA ASP A 75 21.85 -9.44 -8.31
C ASP A 75 22.89 -9.07 -7.24
N LEU A 76 23.33 -7.81 -7.24
CA LEU A 76 24.23 -7.28 -6.22
C LEU A 76 23.63 -7.46 -4.81
N CYS A 77 22.34 -7.18 -4.65
CA CYS A 77 21.65 -7.19 -3.36
C CYS A 77 21.34 -8.60 -2.85
N VAL A 78 21.32 -9.63 -3.71
CA VAL A 78 21.08 -11.02 -3.32
C VAL A 78 22.40 -11.76 -3.05
N ALA A 79 23.52 -11.28 -3.59
CA ALA A 79 24.84 -11.90 -3.46
C ALA A 79 25.29 -12.19 -2.01
N ASP A 80 24.81 -11.42 -1.03
CA ASP A 80 25.12 -11.60 0.40
C ASP A 80 23.96 -12.16 1.24
N LYS A 81 22.87 -12.61 0.60
CA LYS A 81 21.66 -13.10 1.26
C LYS A 81 21.52 -14.62 1.19
N MET A 82 20.56 -15.14 1.96
CA MET A 82 20.21 -16.56 1.93
C MET A 82 19.60 -17.03 0.61
N ALA A 83 18.94 -16.12 -0.13
CA ALA A 83 18.37 -16.47 -1.43
C ALA A 83 19.51 -16.70 -2.43
N PRO A 84 19.49 -17.80 -3.21
CA PRO A 84 20.63 -18.15 -4.07
C PRO A 84 20.68 -17.32 -5.36
N SER A 85 19.57 -16.71 -5.79
CA SER A 85 19.50 -15.88 -6.99
C SER A 85 18.22 -15.03 -7.02
N VAL A 86 18.18 -14.04 -7.90
CA VAL A 86 16.97 -13.25 -8.19
C VAL A 86 15.84 -14.14 -8.74
N ASP A 87 16.19 -15.15 -9.54
CA ASP A 87 15.22 -16.11 -10.07
C ASP A 87 14.58 -16.95 -8.96
N ALA A 88 15.36 -17.38 -7.96
CA ALA A 88 14.82 -18.11 -6.82
C ALA A 88 13.86 -17.26 -5.98
N VAL A 89 14.16 -15.97 -5.80
CA VAL A 89 13.25 -15.02 -5.15
C VAL A 89 11.96 -14.88 -5.95
N THR A 90 12.07 -14.70 -7.27
CA THR A 90 10.90 -14.52 -8.16
C THR A 90 10.04 -15.78 -8.20
N ALA A 91 10.66 -16.96 -8.28
CA ALA A 91 9.97 -18.25 -8.26
C ALA A 91 9.18 -18.46 -6.97
N LEU A 92 9.77 -18.13 -5.81
CA LEU A 92 9.06 -18.20 -4.52
C LEU A 92 7.85 -17.26 -4.48
N LEU A 93 8.02 -16.00 -4.92
CA LEU A 93 6.92 -15.04 -4.95
C LEU A 93 5.81 -15.47 -5.91
N GLU A 94 6.16 -16.08 -7.04
CA GLU A 94 5.19 -16.59 -8.02
C GLU A 94 4.45 -17.82 -7.51
N GLU A 95 5.15 -18.75 -6.84
CA GLU A 95 4.53 -19.89 -6.16
C GLU A 95 3.49 -19.42 -5.13
N LEU A 96 3.86 -18.46 -4.28
CA LEU A 96 2.94 -17.83 -3.33
C LEU A 96 1.76 -17.18 -4.04
N ARG A 97 2.01 -16.42 -5.12
CA ARG A 97 0.95 -15.76 -5.89
C ARG A 97 -0.05 -16.76 -6.43
N VAL A 98 0.41 -17.85 -7.05
CA VAL A 98 -0.46 -18.88 -7.65
C VAL A 98 -1.36 -19.52 -6.60
N GLN A 99 -0.85 -19.79 -5.40
CA GLN A 99 -1.63 -20.38 -4.30
C GLN A 99 -2.59 -19.37 -3.66
N CYS A 100 -2.13 -18.14 -3.39
CA CYS A 100 -2.90 -17.14 -2.65
C CYS A 100 -3.95 -16.43 -3.52
N PHE A 101 -3.72 -16.27 -4.83
CA PHE A 101 -4.61 -15.50 -5.69
C PHE A 101 -6.07 -16.02 -5.74
N PRO A 102 -6.36 -17.32 -5.93
CA PRO A 102 -7.74 -17.81 -5.91
C PRO A 102 -8.41 -17.62 -4.55
N ILE A 103 -7.65 -17.70 -3.44
CA ILE A 103 -8.13 -17.44 -2.09
C ILE A 103 -8.51 -15.97 -1.94
N ALA A 104 -7.61 -15.05 -2.32
CA ALA A 104 -7.87 -13.61 -2.27
C ALA A 104 -9.09 -13.21 -3.11
N GLN A 105 -9.30 -13.84 -4.27
CA GLN A 105 -10.51 -13.64 -5.07
C GLN A 105 -11.78 -14.14 -4.37
N ALA A 106 -11.70 -15.26 -3.65
CA ALA A 106 -12.83 -15.79 -2.89
C ALA A 106 -13.18 -14.89 -1.69
N GLU A 107 -12.18 -14.47 -0.92
CA GLU A 107 -12.33 -13.51 0.18
C GLU A 107 -12.91 -12.19 -0.30
N ARG A 108 -12.43 -11.69 -1.46
CA ARG A 108 -12.98 -10.49 -2.09
C ARG A 108 -14.47 -10.63 -2.41
N ARG A 109 -14.90 -11.77 -2.98
CA ARG A 109 -16.32 -12.03 -3.27
C ARG A 109 -17.16 -12.12 -1.98
N GLN A 110 -16.61 -12.74 -0.92
CA GLN A 110 -17.28 -12.81 0.38
C GLN A 110 -17.49 -11.41 0.96
N LEU A 111 -16.46 -10.56 0.91
CA LEU A 111 -16.52 -9.17 1.35
C LEU A 111 -17.55 -8.36 0.57
N GLU A 112 -17.56 -8.49 -0.76
CA GLU A 112 -18.51 -7.81 -1.64
C GLU A 112 -19.95 -8.28 -1.37
N THR A 113 -20.15 -9.57 -1.12
CA THR A 113 -21.46 -10.13 -0.74
C THR A 113 -21.96 -9.54 0.58
N TYR A 114 -21.07 -9.47 1.58
CA TYR A 114 -21.40 -8.91 2.89
C TYR A 114 -21.73 -7.41 2.81
N ALA A 115 -20.94 -6.65 2.06
CA ALA A 115 -21.17 -5.22 1.86
C ALA A 115 -22.48 -4.95 1.09
N ALA A 116 -22.76 -5.73 0.04
CA ALA A 116 -24.01 -5.62 -0.72
C ALA A 116 -25.25 -5.93 0.13
N ALA A 117 -25.17 -6.92 1.04
CA ALA A 117 -26.24 -7.21 1.99
C ALA A 117 -26.58 -6.03 2.93
N HIS A 118 -25.63 -5.09 3.09
CA HIS A 118 -25.78 -3.84 3.85
C HIS A 118 -26.02 -2.62 2.95
N ASN A 119 -26.46 -2.82 1.70
CA ASN A 119 -26.75 -1.78 0.71
C ASN A 119 -25.53 -0.94 0.29
N HIS A 120 -24.31 -1.47 0.43
CA HIS A 120 -23.11 -0.77 -0.07
C HIS A 120 -22.97 -0.92 -1.59
N PRO A 121 -22.56 0.14 -2.32
CA PRO A 121 -22.30 0.05 -3.75
C PRO A 121 -21.11 -0.88 -4.05
N LEU A 122 -21.20 -1.60 -5.16
CA LEU A 122 -20.13 -2.43 -5.71
C LEU A 122 -19.60 -1.84 -7.03
N PRO A 123 -18.35 -2.15 -7.43
CA PRO A 123 -17.36 -2.95 -6.69
C PRO A 123 -16.82 -2.21 -5.46
N LEU A 124 -16.25 -2.95 -4.50
CA LEU A 124 -15.57 -2.31 -3.37
C LEU A 124 -14.33 -1.55 -3.85
N GLU A 125 -14.18 -0.31 -3.42
CA GLU A 125 -12.95 0.45 -3.69
C GLU A 125 -11.90 0.16 -2.61
N PRO A 126 -10.61 0.48 -2.84
CA PRO A 126 -9.57 0.23 -1.85
C PRO A 126 -9.82 0.84 -0.46
N TRP A 127 -10.51 1.99 -0.38
CA TRP A 127 -10.90 2.64 0.87
C TRP A 127 -12.14 2.04 1.54
N ASP A 128 -12.76 1.04 0.93
CA ASP A 128 -13.88 0.29 1.50
C ASP A 128 -13.42 -1.03 2.15
N ILE A 129 -12.24 -1.56 1.78
CA ILE A 129 -11.78 -2.91 2.16
C ILE A 129 -11.59 -3.11 3.67
N SER A 130 -11.04 -2.14 4.39
CA SER A 130 -10.84 -2.29 5.84
C SER A 130 -12.09 -2.05 6.68
N TYR A 131 -13.12 -1.45 6.08
CA TYR A 131 -14.37 -1.12 6.76
C TYR A 131 -15.36 -2.30 6.73
N TRP A 132 -15.40 -3.00 5.58
CA TRP A 132 -16.20 -4.22 5.39
C TRP A 132 -15.47 -5.45 5.88
#